data_AF-A0A9D8TI77-F1
#
_entry.id   AF-A0A9D8TI77-F1
#
_cell.length_a   1.000
_cell.length_b   1.000
_cell.length_c   1.000
_cell.angle_alpha   90.00
_cell.angle_beta   90.00
_cell.angle_gamma   90.00
#
_symmetry.space_group_name_H-M   'P 1'
#
loop_
_entity.id
_entity.type
_entity.pdbx_description
1 polymer ?
#
loop_
_entity_poly.entity_id
_entity_poly.type
_entity_poly.pdbx_seq_one_letter_code
_entity_poly.pdbx_strand_id
1 'polypeptide(L)'
;MKKNLSILLTCFLLTGNVALAQTNEDRPSFFTHLDVAVEAGSTGIGFDLATNLGKSLRLRSGFSAIPEFNLGMTFGVDVDEQLGNKSAEVPPVGENKFDKLSQMIEGMTGSKISNEIEMLCSPNFYNAKLLLDIHPFKNKKWYITPGIYWGSSVIGRVQNAPESMPTLYAANMYNTMYQNAINDEPIIVMGSFELYPTEKLMEEMFSYGEMGFKVGNRVNDGSVYKMMPDEYCMVRAEMKVNRVKPYLGFGYGSNALASPDKKLHVSFDCGLLFWGGVPSLITHDGTDLVHDISGIEGKMGQCVDLLKQFQVFPVINLRLTRTLF
;
A
#
# COMPACT_ATOMS: atom_id res chain seq x y z
N MET A 1 25.42 -19.40 -2.91
CA MET A 1 24.16 -20.15 -3.13
C MET A 1 23.28 -19.48 -4.21
N LYS A 2 23.77 -19.33 -5.45
CA LYS A 2 23.04 -18.64 -6.55
C LYS A 2 23.03 -19.38 -7.90
N LYS A 3 23.50 -20.63 -7.97
CA LYS A 3 23.61 -21.38 -9.24
C LYS A 3 22.63 -22.55 -9.42
N ASN A 4 21.80 -22.87 -8.42
CA ASN A 4 20.94 -24.07 -8.47
C ASN A 4 19.46 -23.79 -8.81
N LEU A 5 19.07 -22.52 -9.00
CA LEU A 5 17.68 -22.17 -9.30
C LEU A 5 17.38 -22.19 -10.82
N SER A 6 18.39 -22.07 -11.67
CA SER A 6 18.20 -22.07 -13.13
C SER A 6 18.03 -23.45 -13.73
N ILE A 7 18.36 -24.54 -13.02
CA ILE A 7 18.25 -25.92 -13.55
C ILE A 7 16.87 -26.50 -13.24
N LEU A 8 16.21 -26.05 -12.17
CA LEU A 8 14.86 -26.51 -11.82
C LEU A 8 13.78 -25.93 -12.75
N LEU A 9 13.98 -24.73 -13.28
CA LEU A 9 13.02 -24.06 -14.18
C LEU A 9 13.09 -24.62 -15.62
N THR A 10 14.24 -25.15 -16.05
CA THR A 10 14.40 -25.77 -17.38
C THR A 10 13.93 -27.24 -17.39
N CYS A 11 13.93 -27.92 -16.25
CA CYS A 11 13.39 -29.29 -16.15
C CYS A 11 11.85 -29.36 -16.20
N PHE A 12 11.13 -28.26 -15.94
CA PHE A 12 9.66 -28.24 -16.07
C PHE A 12 9.17 -27.96 -17.50
N LEU A 13 10.05 -27.48 -18.38
CA LEU A 13 9.72 -27.16 -19.78
C LEU A 13 10.14 -28.25 -20.80
N LEU A 14 10.82 -29.32 -20.36
CA LEU A 14 11.39 -30.34 -21.25
C LEU A 14 10.95 -31.78 -20.98
N THR A 15 10.06 -32.04 -20.03
CA THR A 15 9.47 -33.38 -19.81
C THR A 15 8.06 -33.54 -20.41
N GLY A 16 7.65 -32.63 -21.31
CA GLY A 16 6.37 -32.69 -22.03
C GLY A 16 6.26 -33.79 -23.11
N ASN A 17 7.25 -34.68 -23.22
CA ASN A 17 7.19 -35.87 -24.07
C ASN A 17 6.92 -37.11 -23.21
N VAL A 18 5.73 -37.19 -22.61
CA VAL A 18 5.15 -38.48 -22.24
C VAL A 18 4.06 -38.78 -23.25
N ALA A 19 4.46 -39.56 -24.25
CA ALA A 19 3.64 -40.50 -24.99
C ALA A 19 2.11 -40.28 -24.92
N LEU A 20 1.56 -39.58 -25.91
CA LEU A 20 0.20 -39.86 -26.37
C LEU A 20 0.21 -41.21 -27.10
N ALA A 21 0.41 -42.29 -26.35
CA ALA A 21 0.19 -43.63 -26.81
C ALA A 21 -1.32 -43.94 -26.75
N GLN A 22 -1.77 -44.52 -27.85
CA GLN A 22 -3.13 -44.94 -28.13
C GLN A 22 -3.72 -45.80 -27.00
N THR A 23 -4.96 -45.52 -26.62
CA THR A 23 -5.96 -46.51 -26.19
C THR A 23 -7.30 -45.79 -26.08
N ASN A 24 -8.24 -46.20 -26.94
CA ASN A 24 -9.65 -45.88 -26.83
C ASN A 24 -10.24 -46.65 -25.65
N GLU A 25 -10.71 -45.93 -24.63
CA GLU A 25 -11.86 -46.26 -23.76
C GLU A 25 -12.01 -45.13 -22.72
N ASP A 26 -13.19 -44.50 -22.69
CA ASP A 26 -13.70 -43.47 -21.75
C ASP A 26 -12.68 -42.63 -20.96
N ARG A 27 -11.99 -41.70 -21.65
CA ARG A 27 -11.21 -40.66 -20.95
C ARG A 27 -12.15 -39.55 -20.46
N PRO A 28 -12.15 -39.22 -19.16
CA PRO A 28 -12.94 -38.10 -18.68
C PRO A 28 -12.47 -36.80 -19.34
N SER A 29 -13.42 -35.94 -19.73
CA SER A 29 -13.27 -34.74 -20.58
C SER A 29 -12.50 -33.57 -19.90
N PHE A 30 -11.53 -33.86 -19.06
CA PHE A 30 -10.69 -32.85 -18.41
C PHE A 30 -9.57 -32.42 -19.38
N PHE A 31 -9.24 -31.12 -19.41
CA PHE A 31 -8.13 -30.54 -20.20
C PHE A 31 -8.28 -30.57 -21.74
N THR A 32 -9.51 -30.67 -22.24
CA THR A 32 -9.76 -30.71 -23.70
C THR A 32 -9.56 -29.38 -24.40
N HIS A 33 -9.56 -28.27 -23.66
CA HIS A 33 -9.40 -26.92 -24.21
C HIS A 33 -8.38 -26.12 -23.39
N LEU A 34 -7.52 -25.37 -24.06
CA LEU A 34 -6.58 -24.43 -23.44
C LEU A 34 -6.78 -23.03 -24.01
N ASP A 35 -7.12 -22.11 -23.11
CA ASP A 35 -7.28 -20.70 -23.41
C ASP A 35 -6.13 -19.90 -22.81
N VAL A 36 -5.64 -18.92 -23.57
CA VAL A 36 -4.68 -17.92 -23.09
C VAL A 36 -5.40 -16.57 -23.12
N ALA A 37 -5.33 -15.80 -22.04
CA ALA A 37 -5.91 -14.47 -22.00
C ALA A 37 -4.90 -13.44 -21.53
N VAL A 38 -5.08 -12.21 -21.99
CA VAL A 38 -4.48 -11.01 -21.39
C VAL A 38 -5.58 -10.28 -20.66
N GLU A 39 -5.27 -9.73 -19.50
CA GLU A 39 -6.20 -8.95 -18.71
C GLU A 39 -5.63 -7.58 -18.35
N ALA A 40 -6.54 -6.62 -18.20
CA ALA A 40 -6.25 -5.29 -17.68
C ALA A 40 -7.41 -4.82 -16.79
N GLY A 41 -7.09 -4.25 -15.64
CA GLY A 41 -8.09 -3.73 -14.72
C GLY A 41 -7.52 -3.24 -13.40
N SER A 42 -8.36 -3.23 -12.37
CA SER A 42 -8.04 -2.79 -11.01
C SER A 42 -6.86 -3.52 -10.36
N THR A 43 -6.59 -4.78 -10.75
CA THR A 43 -5.43 -5.56 -10.27
C THR A 43 -4.19 -5.37 -11.14
N GLY A 44 -4.25 -4.44 -12.09
CA GLY A 44 -3.19 -4.12 -13.03
C GLY A 44 -3.33 -4.86 -14.36
N ILE A 45 -2.19 -5.22 -14.95
CA ILE A 45 -2.10 -5.94 -16.23
C ILE A 45 -1.62 -7.35 -15.95
N GLY A 46 -2.16 -8.34 -16.65
CA GLY A 46 -1.87 -9.74 -16.40
C GLY A 46 -2.14 -10.67 -17.56
N PHE A 47 -1.88 -11.96 -17.33
CA PHE A 47 -2.21 -13.04 -18.24
C PHE A 47 -2.82 -14.22 -17.49
N ASP A 48 -3.71 -14.94 -18.16
CA ASP A 48 -4.39 -16.11 -17.64
C ASP A 48 -4.25 -17.29 -18.59
N LEU A 49 -4.13 -18.47 -18.00
CA LEU A 49 -4.37 -19.75 -18.64
C LEU A 49 -5.68 -20.30 -18.10
N ALA A 50 -6.54 -20.82 -18.97
CA ALA A 50 -7.77 -21.44 -18.53
C ALA A 50 -8.07 -22.73 -19.27
N THR A 51 -8.71 -23.67 -18.59
CA THR A 51 -9.06 -24.96 -19.16
C THR A 51 -10.41 -25.44 -18.62
N ASN A 52 -11.16 -26.16 -19.46
CA ASN A 52 -12.44 -26.71 -19.05
C ASN A 52 -12.24 -28.00 -18.25
N LEU A 53 -12.77 -28.01 -17.03
CA LEU A 53 -12.84 -29.21 -16.17
C LEU A 53 -14.20 -29.93 -16.32
N GLY A 54 -15.12 -29.39 -17.10
CA GLY A 54 -16.41 -30.02 -17.37
C GLY A 54 -17.29 -29.14 -18.22
N LYS A 55 -18.59 -29.48 -18.31
CA LYS A 55 -19.53 -28.73 -19.14
C LYS A 55 -19.81 -27.30 -18.63
N SER A 56 -19.68 -27.09 -17.32
CA SER A 56 -20.01 -25.82 -16.64
C SER A 56 -18.91 -25.33 -15.70
N LEU A 57 -17.76 -26.00 -15.67
CA LEU A 57 -16.64 -25.70 -14.79
C LEU A 57 -15.39 -25.43 -15.61
N ARG A 58 -14.75 -24.29 -15.36
CA ARG A 58 -13.49 -23.91 -15.99
C ARG A 58 -12.51 -23.48 -14.91
N LEU A 59 -11.31 -24.04 -14.96
CA LEU A 59 -10.21 -23.67 -14.08
C LEU A 59 -9.41 -22.57 -14.75
N ARG A 60 -9.07 -21.52 -14.01
CA ARG A 60 -8.28 -20.40 -14.47
C ARG A 60 -7.10 -20.19 -13.52
N SER A 61 -5.91 -20.05 -14.08
CA SER A 61 -4.70 -19.73 -13.34
C SER A 61 -3.98 -18.60 -14.04
N GLY A 62 -3.46 -17.62 -13.32
CA GLY A 62 -2.83 -16.47 -13.95
C GLY A 62 -1.97 -15.64 -13.02
N PHE A 63 -1.43 -14.56 -13.57
CA PHE A 63 -0.65 -13.58 -12.84
C PHE A 63 -1.02 -12.17 -13.28
N SER A 64 -1.15 -11.25 -12.33
CA SER A 64 -1.42 -9.83 -12.57
C SER A 64 -0.55 -8.96 -11.69
N ALA A 65 -0.10 -7.83 -12.21
CA ALA A 65 0.61 -6.83 -11.44
C ALA A 65 0.20 -5.41 -11.84
N ILE A 66 0.07 -4.54 -10.84
CA ILE A 66 -0.07 -3.10 -11.04
C ILE A 66 1.32 -2.54 -11.44
N PRO A 67 1.43 -1.81 -12.56
CA PRO A 67 2.65 -1.10 -12.93
C PRO A 67 3.06 -0.11 -11.85
N GLU A 68 4.35 0.18 -11.74
CA GLU A 68 4.85 1.17 -10.79
C GLU A 68 4.48 2.59 -11.26
N PHE A 69 3.84 3.36 -10.38
CA PHE A 69 3.58 4.78 -10.55
C PHE A 69 3.55 5.46 -9.18
N ASN A 70 3.79 6.76 -9.13
CA ASN A 70 3.74 7.53 -7.89
C ASN A 70 2.52 8.45 -7.91
N LEU A 71 1.69 8.36 -6.88
CA LEU A 71 0.60 9.29 -6.63
C LEU A 71 1.02 10.27 -5.53
N GLY A 72 1.11 11.55 -5.88
CA GLY A 72 1.30 12.62 -4.89
C GLY A 72 0.04 12.80 -4.06
N MET A 73 0.18 12.76 -2.74
CA MET A 73 -0.86 13.11 -1.78
C MET A 73 -0.29 14.11 -0.79
N THR A 74 -0.93 15.28 -0.71
CA THR A 74 -0.54 16.32 0.25
C THR A 74 -1.31 16.16 1.54
N PHE A 75 -0.58 16.10 2.65
CA PHE A 75 -1.11 16.12 4.00
C PHE A 75 -0.78 17.47 4.64
N GLY A 76 -1.80 18.13 5.20
CA GLY A 76 -1.61 19.33 6.01
C GLY A 76 -0.85 18.96 7.28
N VAL A 77 0.21 19.69 7.58
CA VAL A 77 0.93 19.60 8.84
C VAL A 77 0.15 20.42 9.86
N ASP A 78 -0.48 19.74 10.81
CA ASP A 78 -1.06 20.40 11.97
C ASP A 78 -0.04 20.45 13.11
N VAL A 79 0.21 21.66 13.61
CA VAL A 79 1.04 21.93 14.79
C VAL A 79 0.08 22.30 15.92
N ASP A 80 -0.63 21.29 16.43
CA ASP A 80 -1.66 21.51 17.43
C ASP A 80 -1.14 21.43 18.87
N GLU A 81 -1.77 22.25 19.73
CA GLU A 81 -1.42 22.55 21.11
C GLU A 81 -1.37 21.30 21.98
N GLN A 82 -0.26 21.12 22.71
CA GLN A 82 -0.37 20.37 23.96
C GLN A 82 -1.16 21.23 24.95
N LEU A 83 -2.38 20.79 25.22
CA LEU A 83 -3.14 21.10 26.43
C LEU A 83 -2.32 20.66 27.64
N GLY A 84 -1.40 21.53 28.06
CA GLY A 84 -0.52 21.39 29.20
C GLY A 84 -0.63 22.62 30.11
N ASN A 85 -1.86 22.95 30.50
CA ASN A 85 -2.28 23.65 31.73
C ASN A 85 -3.58 24.42 31.47
N LYS A 86 -4.67 24.00 32.15
CA LYS A 86 -5.81 24.87 32.41
C LYS A 86 -5.35 25.95 33.39
N SER A 87 -4.63 26.97 32.91
CA SER A 87 -4.36 28.26 33.55
C SER A 87 -3.17 28.94 32.85
N ALA A 88 -3.32 29.28 31.57
CA ALA A 88 -2.56 30.35 30.96
C ALA A 88 -3.47 30.99 29.91
N GLU A 89 -3.56 32.32 29.94
CA GLU A 89 -4.39 33.10 29.01
C GLU A 89 -4.09 32.71 27.56
N VAL A 90 -5.16 32.39 26.84
CA VAL A 90 -5.14 32.12 25.40
C VAL A 90 -4.54 33.34 24.70
N PRO A 91 -3.38 33.22 24.02
CA PRO A 91 -2.84 34.33 23.26
C PRO A 91 -3.79 34.69 22.11
N PRO A 92 -3.92 35.97 21.73
CA PRO A 92 -4.82 36.40 20.68
C PRO A 92 -4.42 35.77 19.33
N VAL A 93 -5.43 35.28 18.61
CA VAL A 93 -5.35 34.74 17.24
C VAL A 93 -4.66 35.73 16.31
N GLY A 94 -3.58 35.33 15.62
CA GLY A 94 -2.96 36.19 14.59
C GLY A 94 -1.58 35.84 14.03
N GLU A 95 -0.80 34.94 14.64
CA GLU A 95 0.44 34.37 14.07
C GLU A 95 0.52 32.89 14.47
N ASN A 96 0.55 31.95 13.52
CA ASN A 96 0.52 30.52 13.85
C ASN A 96 1.85 30.11 14.50
N LYS A 97 1.84 29.19 15.49
CA LYS A 97 3.10 28.66 16.10
C LYS A 97 4.03 28.04 15.05
N PHE A 98 3.46 27.47 13.99
CA PHE A 98 4.20 27.07 12.78
C PHE A 98 4.95 28.23 12.14
N ASP A 99 4.35 29.42 12.02
CA ASP A 99 5.00 30.59 11.41
C ASP A 99 6.20 31.05 12.23
N LYS A 100 6.10 31.02 13.56
CA LYS A 100 7.23 31.34 14.45
C LYS A 100 8.36 30.32 14.35
N LEU A 101 8.01 29.03 14.33
CA LEU A 101 8.95 27.95 14.15
C LEU A 101 9.60 27.98 12.75
N SER A 102 8.81 28.27 11.72
CA SER A 102 9.27 28.45 10.35
C SER A 102 10.22 29.62 10.23
N GLN A 103 9.91 30.77 10.85
CA GLN A 103 10.81 31.92 10.92
C GLN A 103 12.10 31.61 11.68
N MET A 104 12.02 30.87 12.78
CA MET A 104 13.20 30.43 13.53
C MET A 104 14.09 29.53 12.68
N ILE A 105 13.50 28.53 12.01
CA ILE A 105 14.23 27.61 11.12
C ILE A 105 14.79 28.36 9.91
N GLU A 106 14.05 29.27 9.31
CA GLU A 106 14.52 30.12 8.22
C GLU A 106 15.69 30.99 8.69
N GLY A 107 15.62 31.56 9.89
CA GLY A 107 16.70 32.34 10.50
C GLY A 107 17.97 31.52 10.76
N MET A 108 17.83 30.25 11.18
CA MET A 108 18.97 29.38 11.47
C MET A 108 19.57 28.72 10.22
N THR A 109 18.73 28.34 9.25
CA THR A 109 19.13 27.47 8.13
C THR A 109 19.10 28.18 6.77
N GLY A 110 18.51 29.38 6.69
CA GLY A 110 18.22 30.07 5.43
C GLY A 110 17.16 29.39 4.57
N SER A 111 16.54 28.30 5.06
CA SER A 111 15.60 27.47 4.30
C SER A 111 14.18 27.68 4.80
N LYS A 112 13.26 27.91 3.86
CA LYS A 112 11.82 27.97 4.16
C LYS A 112 11.28 26.57 4.33
N ILE A 113 10.47 26.38 5.36
CA ILE A 113 9.76 25.13 5.60
C ILE A 113 8.28 25.29 5.29
N SER A 114 7.69 24.21 4.79
CA SER A 114 6.28 24.13 4.42
C SER A 114 5.44 23.57 5.57
N ASN A 115 4.22 24.08 5.73
CA ASN A 115 3.17 23.53 6.61
C ASN A 115 2.38 22.41 5.92
N GLU A 116 2.86 21.93 4.79
CA GLU A 116 2.29 20.79 4.07
C GLU A 116 3.41 19.85 3.68
N ILE A 117 3.17 18.56 3.85
CA ILE A 117 4.07 17.51 3.39
C ILE A 117 3.39 16.75 2.27
N GLU A 118 4.07 16.78 1.13
CA GLU A 118 3.72 15.92 0.02
C GLU A 118 4.32 14.53 0.25
N MET A 119 3.48 13.51 0.10
CA MET A 119 3.87 12.12 0.18
C MET A 119 3.59 11.44 -1.15
N LEU A 120 4.54 10.65 -1.62
CA LEU A 120 4.42 9.81 -2.79
C LEU A 120 3.94 8.42 -2.37
N CYS A 121 2.77 8.02 -2.88
CA CYS A 121 2.24 6.68 -2.74
C CYS A 121 2.61 5.83 -3.97
N SER A 122 3.36 4.76 -3.74
CA SER A 122 3.77 3.78 -4.75
C SER A 122 3.03 2.46 -4.51
N PRO A 123 2.14 2.01 -5.42
CA PRO A 123 1.48 0.72 -5.30
C PRO A 123 2.48 -0.40 -5.58
N ASN A 124 2.35 -1.50 -4.85
CA ASN A 124 3.17 -2.70 -5.02
C ASN A 124 2.26 -3.94 -5.00
N PHE A 125 1.37 -4.03 -5.98
CA PHE A 125 0.32 -5.05 -6.00
C PHE A 125 0.53 -6.05 -7.13
N TYR A 126 1.13 -7.19 -6.80
CA TYR A 126 1.24 -8.34 -7.70
C TYR A 126 0.61 -9.59 -7.06
N ASN A 127 -0.05 -10.41 -7.87
CA ASN A 127 -0.72 -11.62 -7.43
C ASN A 127 -0.67 -12.71 -8.51
N ALA A 128 -0.31 -13.92 -8.11
CA ALA A 128 -0.75 -15.13 -8.79
C ALA A 128 -2.20 -15.42 -8.39
N LYS A 129 -2.98 -16.08 -9.24
CA LYS A 129 -4.38 -16.39 -8.94
C LYS A 129 -4.76 -17.78 -9.45
N LEU A 130 -5.65 -18.42 -8.70
CA LEU A 130 -6.26 -19.70 -9.03
C LEU A 130 -7.76 -19.58 -8.79
N LEU A 131 -8.52 -19.60 -9.89
CA LEU A 131 -9.94 -19.30 -9.91
C LEU A 131 -10.73 -20.43 -10.58
N LEU A 132 -11.97 -20.61 -10.16
CA LEU A 132 -12.89 -21.59 -10.72
C LEU A 132 -14.12 -20.87 -11.27
N ASP A 133 -14.31 -20.87 -12.58
CA ASP A 133 -15.47 -20.26 -13.23
C ASP A 133 -16.59 -21.30 -13.31
N ILE A 134 -17.71 -21.00 -12.66
CA ILE A 134 -18.91 -21.82 -12.64
C ILE A 134 -19.96 -21.15 -13.53
N HIS A 135 -20.40 -21.83 -14.58
CA HIS A 135 -21.40 -21.34 -15.53
C HIS A 135 -22.80 -21.91 -15.22
N PRO A 136 -23.67 -21.18 -14.50
CA PRO A 136 -24.98 -21.71 -14.08
C PRO A 136 -26.00 -21.79 -15.21
N PHE A 137 -25.88 -20.96 -16.25
CA PHE A 137 -26.88 -20.88 -17.33
C PHE A 137 -26.46 -21.66 -18.59
N LYS A 138 -27.44 -22.19 -19.32
CA LYS A 138 -27.21 -22.93 -20.58
C LYS A 138 -26.49 -22.12 -21.66
N ASN A 139 -26.60 -20.79 -21.65
CA ASN A 139 -25.90 -19.92 -22.59
C ASN A 139 -24.39 -19.83 -22.32
N LYS A 140 -23.91 -20.28 -21.15
CA LYS A 140 -22.51 -20.27 -20.68
C LYS A 140 -21.80 -18.93 -20.78
N LYS A 141 -22.53 -17.82 -20.88
CA LYS A 141 -21.93 -16.48 -20.96
C LYS A 141 -21.62 -15.91 -19.59
N TRP A 142 -22.53 -16.10 -18.65
CA TRP A 142 -22.34 -15.68 -17.27
C TRP A 142 -21.60 -16.75 -16.48
N TYR A 143 -20.73 -16.31 -15.58
CA TYR A 143 -20.03 -17.18 -14.64
C TYR A 143 -19.91 -16.54 -13.27
N ILE A 144 -19.82 -17.38 -12.24
CA ILE A 144 -19.44 -17.02 -10.88
C ILE A 144 -18.04 -17.56 -10.63
N THR A 145 -17.19 -16.77 -10.01
CA THR A 145 -15.75 -17.04 -9.89
C THR A 145 -15.31 -17.04 -8.43
N PRO A 146 -15.50 -18.14 -7.68
CA PRO A 146 -14.73 -18.34 -6.46
C PRO A 146 -13.25 -18.60 -6.79
N GLY A 147 -12.36 -18.16 -5.91
CA GLY A 147 -10.94 -18.50 -6.04
C GLY A 147 -10.07 -17.85 -4.99
N ILE A 148 -8.77 -17.90 -5.24
CA ILE A 148 -7.76 -17.31 -4.38
C ILE A 148 -6.75 -16.53 -5.20
N TYR A 149 -6.29 -15.43 -4.63
CA TYR A 149 -5.11 -14.70 -5.08
C TYR A 149 -4.01 -14.94 -4.05
N TRP A 150 -2.79 -15.11 -4.53
CA TRP A 150 -1.61 -15.26 -3.71
C TRP A 150 -0.52 -14.32 -4.21
N GLY A 151 -0.07 -13.40 -3.35
CA GLY A 151 0.87 -12.38 -3.78
C GLY A 151 1.44 -11.53 -2.66
N SER A 152 1.82 -10.32 -3.05
CA SER A 152 2.34 -9.26 -2.17
C SER A 152 1.56 -9.13 -0.86
N SER A 153 2.30 -9.05 0.26
CA SER A 153 1.74 -8.65 1.56
C SER A 153 1.82 -7.15 1.80
N VAL A 154 2.79 -6.45 1.18
CA VAL A 154 2.88 -4.99 1.17
C VAL A 154 2.34 -4.51 -0.15
N ILE A 155 1.21 -3.82 -0.16
CA ILE A 155 0.48 -3.47 -1.39
C ILE A 155 0.57 -2.01 -1.77
N GLY A 156 1.06 -1.17 -0.85
CA GLY A 156 1.34 0.24 -1.07
C GLY A 156 2.43 0.71 -0.12
N ARG A 157 3.29 1.60 -0.63
CA ARG A 157 4.31 2.29 0.15
C ARG A 157 4.06 3.78 0.05
N VAL A 158 4.18 4.46 1.17
CA VAL A 158 4.05 5.91 1.25
C VAL A 158 5.36 6.44 1.80
N GLN A 159 5.95 7.41 1.10
CA GLN A 159 7.20 8.07 1.47
C GLN A 159 7.11 9.55 1.14
N ASN A 160 7.86 10.39 1.84
CA ASN A 160 7.83 11.83 1.57
C ASN A 160 8.40 12.17 0.17
N ALA A 161 7.85 13.20 -0.44
CA ALA A 161 8.36 13.77 -1.68
C ALA A 161 9.69 14.51 -1.41
N PRO A 162 10.61 14.57 -2.40
CA PRO A 162 11.87 15.29 -2.27
C PRO A 162 11.71 16.76 -1.84
N GLU A 163 10.64 17.41 -2.27
CA GLU A 163 10.31 18.80 -1.97
C GLU A 163 10.00 19.03 -0.49
N SER A 164 9.57 17.99 0.23
CA SER A 164 9.28 18.04 1.67
C SER A 164 10.50 17.71 2.55
N MET A 165 11.62 17.29 1.95
CA MET A 165 12.85 16.94 2.69
C MET A 165 13.44 18.09 3.52
N PRO A 166 13.49 19.36 3.06
CA PRO A 166 14.02 20.46 3.87
C PRO A 166 13.25 20.64 5.19
N THR A 167 11.91 20.55 5.14
CA THR A 167 11.06 20.59 6.33
C THR A 167 11.35 19.44 7.27
N LEU A 168 11.42 18.20 6.75
CA LEU A 168 11.67 17.01 7.55
C LEU A 168 13.08 16.99 8.17
N TYR A 169 14.07 17.49 7.44
CA TYR A 169 15.43 17.65 7.93
C TYR A 169 15.48 18.67 9.08
N ALA A 170 14.85 19.82 8.91
CA ALA A 170 14.79 20.83 9.97
C ALA A 170 14.05 20.32 11.22
N ALA A 171 12.97 19.55 11.03
CA ALA A 171 12.24 18.89 12.12
C ALA A 171 13.11 17.88 12.87
N ASN A 172 13.83 17.02 12.14
CA ASN A 172 14.72 16.04 12.75
C ASN A 172 15.88 16.70 13.51
N MET A 173 16.49 17.74 12.93
CA MET A 173 17.55 18.52 13.57
C MET A 173 17.05 19.17 14.87
N TYR A 174 15.88 19.81 14.83
CA TYR A 174 15.27 20.41 16.02
C TYR A 174 14.98 19.36 17.10
N ASN A 175 14.38 18.21 16.73
CA ASN A 175 14.10 17.14 17.69
C ASN A 175 15.37 16.56 18.30
N THR A 176 16.45 16.44 17.51
CA THR A 176 17.76 16.01 18.02
C THR A 176 18.28 17.00 19.06
N MET A 177 18.24 18.31 18.78
CA MET A 177 18.60 19.33 19.76
C MET A 177 17.71 19.26 21.01
N TYR A 178 16.41 19.04 20.83
CA TYR A 178 15.44 18.92 21.94
C TYR A 178 15.75 17.74 22.85
N GLN A 179 16.04 16.57 22.27
CA GLN A 179 16.39 15.37 23.02
C GLN A 179 17.74 15.52 23.73
N ASN A 180 18.74 16.10 23.07
CA ASN A 180 20.02 16.39 23.71
C ASN A 180 19.86 17.35 24.89
N ALA A 181 19.03 18.38 24.75
CA ALA A 181 18.73 19.32 25.84
C ALA A 181 18.07 18.62 27.05
N ILE A 182 17.19 17.63 26.84
CA ILE A 182 16.59 16.83 27.92
C ILE A 182 17.64 15.97 28.64
N ASN A 183 18.61 15.43 27.89
CA ASN A 183 19.62 14.51 28.41
C ASN A 183 20.88 15.22 28.93
N ASP A 184 20.87 16.55 29.04
CA ASP A 184 22.04 17.37 29.39
C ASP A 184 23.25 17.13 28.46
N GLU A 185 22.99 16.88 27.17
CA GLU A 185 23.98 16.67 26.12
C GLU A 185 24.17 17.92 25.23
N PRO A 186 25.34 18.08 24.56
CA PRO A 186 25.55 19.21 23.66
C PRO A 186 24.60 19.16 22.45
N ILE A 187 23.95 20.28 22.16
CA ILE A 187 23.00 20.42 21.05
C ILE A 187 23.69 20.68 19.71
N ILE A 188 24.93 21.17 19.73
CA ILE A 188 25.78 21.31 18.55
C ILE A 188 27.17 20.79 18.90
N VAL A 189 27.71 19.92 18.06
CA VAL A 189 29.09 19.43 18.16
C VAL A 189 29.80 19.74 16.84
N MET A 190 30.85 20.55 16.91
CA MET A 190 31.70 20.91 15.76
C MET A 190 33.16 20.66 16.09
N GLY A 191 33.63 19.44 15.84
CA GLY A 191 34.97 19.02 16.22
C GLY A 191 35.11 18.96 17.74
N SER A 192 35.90 19.85 18.33
CA SER A 192 36.04 19.99 19.79
C SER A 192 35.11 21.05 20.40
N PHE A 193 34.33 21.74 19.58
CA PHE A 193 33.39 22.74 20.05
C PHE A 193 32.06 22.07 20.39
N GLU A 194 31.68 22.13 21.67
CA GLU A 194 30.40 21.65 22.19
C GLU A 194 29.57 22.86 22.64
N LEU A 195 28.35 22.97 22.12
CA LEU A 195 27.39 24.00 22.53
C LEU A 195 26.28 23.36 23.35
N TYR A 196 26.10 23.85 24.56
CA TYR A 196 24.95 23.52 25.41
C TYR A 196 23.87 24.60 25.27
N PRO A 197 22.59 24.26 25.33
CA PRO A 197 21.50 25.23 25.26
C PRO A 197 21.53 26.14 26.49
N THR A 198 21.19 27.43 26.30
CA THR A 198 21.00 28.34 27.44
C THR A 198 19.68 28.03 28.15
N GLU A 199 19.54 28.40 29.43
CA GLU A 199 18.27 28.21 30.18
C GLU A 199 17.06 28.78 29.42
N LYS A 200 17.20 29.99 28.87
CA LYS A 200 16.16 30.62 28.06
C LYS A 200 15.81 29.80 26.80
N LEU A 201 16.82 29.27 26.11
CA LEU A 201 16.59 28.43 24.93
C LEU A 201 15.91 27.11 25.31
N MET A 202 16.29 26.51 26.44
CA MET A 202 15.63 25.31 26.96
C MET A 202 14.16 25.57 27.29
N GLU A 203 13.86 26.66 27.99
CA GLU A 203 12.48 27.07 28.29
C GLU A 203 11.63 27.25 27.02
N GLU A 204 12.18 27.92 26.00
CA GLU A 204 11.51 28.08 24.71
C GLU A 204 11.29 26.74 24.01
N MET A 205 12.32 25.88 23.93
CA MET A 205 12.22 24.56 23.31
C MET A 205 11.19 23.67 24.01
N PHE A 206 11.21 23.62 25.34
CA PHE A 206 10.27 22.83 26.14
C PHE A 206 8.84 23.38 26.05
N SER A 207 8.66 24.69 25.81
CA SER A 207 7.34 25.28 25.58
C SER A 207 6.71 24.83 24.25
N TYR A 208 7.54 24.53 23.23
CA TYR A 208 7.08 24.07 21.93
C TYR A 208 6.94 22.54 21.86
N GLY A 209 7.81 21.81 22.54
CA GLY A 209 7.89 20.35 22.49
C GLY A 209 8.41 19.84 21.14
N GLU A 210 8.51 18.52 21.00
CA GLU A 210 9.00 17.91 19.75
C GLU A 210 8.13 18.23 18.53
N MET A 211 8.82 18.42 17.40
CA MET A 211 8.24 18.64 16.09
C MET A 211 7.86 17.33 15.42
N GLY A 212 6.59 17.20 15.11
CA GLY A 212 6.05 16.06 14.39
C GLY A 212 4.60 16.31 14.05
N PHE A 213 4.02 15.40 13.28
CA PHE A 213 2.65 15.50 12.82
C PHE A 213 1.76 14.79 13.82
N LYS A 214 0.84 15.52 14.47
CA LYS A 214 -0.19 14.88 15.30
C LYS A 214 -1.06 14.03 14.39
N VAL A 215 -1.06 12.72 14.63
CA VAL A 215 -1.87 11.78 13.84
C VAL A 215 -3.13 11.40 14.59
N GLY A 216 -3.05 11.22 15.90
CA GLY A 216 -4.17 10.82 16.75
C GLY A 216 -3.71 10.48 18.16
N ASN A 217 -4.51 9.72 18.90
CA ASN A 217 -4.18 9.26 20.24
C ASN A 217 -3.96 7.75 20.25
N ARG A 218 -2.91 7.29 20.94
CA ARG A 218 -2.67 5.86 21.11
C ARG A 218 -3.81 5.21 21.88
N VAL A 219 -4.23 4.03 21.43
CA VAL A 219 -5.35 3.28 22.00
C VAL A 219 -5.00 2.70 23.38
N ASN A 220 -3.73 2.40 23.62
CA ASN A 220 -3.26 1.75 24.86
C ASN A 220 -3.30 2.68 26.09
N ASP A 221 -2.86 3.94 25.94
CA ASP A 221 -2.67 4.89 27.05
C ASP A 221 -3.33 6.26 26.82
N GLY A 222 -3.91 6.50 25.64
CA GLY A 222 -4.54 7.78 25.30
C GLY A 222 -3.55 8.91 25.00
N SER A 223 -2.24 8.64 25.03
CA SER A 223 -1.22 9.64 24.71
C SER A 223 -1.29 10.06 23.25
N VAL A 224 -0.94 11.32 22.97
CA VAL A 224 -0.90 11.82 21.59
C VAL A 224 0.21 11.10 20.83
N TYR A 225 -0.16 10.46 19.71
CA TYR A 225 0.78 9.93 18.75
C TYR A 225 1.16 11.01 17.74
N LYS A 226 2.43 11.42 17.81
CA LYS A 226 3.06 12.31 16.84
C LYS A 226 3.98 11.47 15.96
N MET A 227 3.76 11.53 14.64
CA MET A 227 4.66 10.93 13.68
C MET A 227 5.83 11.88 13.43
N MET A 228 7.05 11.40 13.63
CA MET A 228 8.28 12.18 13.48
C MET A 228 9.09 11.67 12.30
N PRO A 229 10.05 12.44 11.77
CA PRO A 229 11.00 11.92 10.79
C PRO A 229 11.95 10.90 11.43
N ASP A 230 12.28 9.83 10.70
CA ASP A 230 13.28 8.85 11.12
C ASP A 230 14.72 9.40 11.09
N GLU A 231 15.70 8.55 11.40
CA GLU A 231 17.14 8.87 11.36
C GLU A 231 17.64 9.36 9.98
N TYR A 232 16.88 9.10 8.92
CA TYR A 232 17.15 9.55 7.56
C TYR A 232 16.31 10.77 7.17
N CYS A 233 15.68 11.42 8.14
CA CYS A 233 14.77 12.55 7.92
C CYS A 233 13.59 12.21 7.01
N MET A 234 13.13 10.95 7.03
CA MET A 234 12.02 10.50 6.21
C MET A 234 10.81 10.13 7.06
N VAL A 235 9.63 10.31 6.47
CA VAL A 235 8.39 9.76 7.01
C VAL A 235 7.90 8.71 6.03
N ARG A 236 7.75 7.47 6.50
CA ARG A 236 7.34 6.34 5.68
C ARG A 236 6.22 5.53 6.35
N ALA A 237 5.36 4.95 5.51
CA ALA A 237 4.35 3.98 5.92
C ALA A 237 4.16 2.90 4.85
N GLU A 238 3.81 1.69 5.28
CA GLU A 238 3.50 0.55 4.42
C GLU A 238 2.09 0.03 4.71
N MET A 239 1.29 -0.14 3.65
CA MET A 239 0.01 -0.81 3.76
C MET A 239 0.20 -2.32 3.60
N LYS A 240 -0.18 -3.09 4.64
CA LYS A 240 -0.02 -4.55 4.70
C LYS A 240 -1.34 -5.29 4.73
N VAL A 241 -1.38 -6.41 4.02
CA VAL A 241 -2.53 -7.33 3.92
C VAL A 241 -2.04 -8.77 3.88
N ASN A 242 -2.95 -9.74 4.02
CA ASN A 242 -2.57 -11.15 3.95
C ASN A 242 -2.08 -11.53 2.54
N ARG A 243 -1.10 -12.45 2.48
CA ARG A 243 -0.57 -12.94 1.21
C ARG A 243 -1.61 -13.70 0.40
N VAL A 244 -2.41 -14.53 1.07
CA VAL A 244 -3.51 -15.28 0.47
C VAL A 244 -4.80 -14.52 0.67
N LYS A 245 -5.49 -14.21 -0.42
CA LYS A 245 -6.66 -13.35 -0.47
C LYS A 245 -7.79 -14.12 -1.18
N PRO A 246 -8.82 -14.58 -0.45
CA PRO A 246 -9.99 -15.18 -1.08
C PRO A 246 -10.63 -14.21 -2.07
N TYR A 247 -11.20 -14.75 -3.14
CA TYR A 247 -11.88 -13.97 -4.17
C TYR A 247 -13.24 -14.56 -4.45
N LEU A 248 -14.23 -13.69 -4.61
CA LEU A 248 -15.53 -14.04 -5.14
C LEU A 248 -15.96 -12.99 -6.15
N GLY A 249 -16.15 -13.41 -7.39
CA GLY A 249 -16.63 -12.55 -8.45
C GLY A 249 -17.74 -13.18 -9.27
N PHE A 250 -18.21 -12.39 -10.22
CA PHE A 250 -19.03 -12.82 -11.32
C PHE A 250 -18.49 -12.17 -12.59
N GLY A 251 -18.77 -12.79 -13.73
CA GLY A 251 -18.35 -12.23 -14.98
C GLY A 251 -19.25 -12.62 -16.13
N TYR A 252 -19.01 -11.95 -17.24
CA TYR A 252 -19.71 -12.16 -18.48
C TYR A 252 -18.69 -12.30 -19.61
N GLY A 253 -18.72 -13.45 -20.27
CA GLY A 253 -17.92 -13.77 -21.44
C GLY A 253 -18.79 -13.85 -22.68
N SER A 254 -18.38 -13.15 -23.72
CA SER A 254 -19.06 -13.15 -25.01
C SER A 254 -18.05 -13.47 -26.11
N ASN A 255 -18.50 -14.20 -27.13
CA ASN A 255 -17.78 -14.34 -28.41
C ASN A 255 -17.92 -13.05 -29.23
N ALA A 256 -17.69 -11.89 -28.59
CA ALA A 256 -18.05 -10.57 -29.08
C ALA A 256 -17.23 -10.13 -30.30
N LEU A 257 -16.07 -10.73 -30.50
CA LEU A 257 -15.26 -10.49 -31.69
C LEU A 257 -15.67 -11.51 -32.74
N ALA A 258 -16.25 -11.01 -33.84
CA ALA A 258 -16.53 -11.76 -35.07
C ALA A 258 -15.21 -12.19 -35.74
N SER A 259 -14.40 -12.97 -35.04
CA SER A 259 -13.25 -13.65 -35.62
C SER A 259 -13.77 -14.80 -36.49
N PRO A 260 -13.27 -14.95 -37.73
CA PRO A 260 -13.66 -16.05 -38.62
C PRO A 260 -13.58 -17.44 -37.96
N ASP A 261 -12.62 -17.61 -37.04
CA ASP A 261 -12.35 -18.88 -36.36
C ASP A 261 -13.06 -19.06 -35.01
N LYS A 262 -13.84 -18.07 -34.52
CA LYS A 262 -14.47 -18.08 -33.18
C LYS A 262 -13.53 -18.33 -31.98
N LYS A 263 -12.21 -18.26 -32.18
CA LYS A 263 -11.19 -18.50 -31.13
C LYS A 263 -10.90 -17.28 -30.25
N LEU A 264 -11.48 -16.11 -30.53
CA LEU A 264 -11.22 -14.87 -29.81
C LEU A 264 -12.46 -14.43 -29.03
N HIS A 265 -12.28 -14.13 -27.75
CA HIS A 265 -13.36 -13.84 -26.80
C HIS A 265 -13.02 -12.62 -25.96
N VAL A 266 -14.04 -11.83 -25.65
CA VAL A 266 -13.93 -10.73 -24.68
C VAL A 266 -14.79 -11.09 -23.48
N SER A 267 -14.21 -10.92 -22.30
CA SER A 267 -14.90 -11.16 -21.04
C SER A 267 -14.62 -10.04 -20.05
N PHE A 268 -15.59 -9.83 -19.18
CA PHE A 268 -15.51 -8.93 -18.05
C PHE A 268 -15.62 -9.74 -16.75
N ASP A 269 -14.78 -9.43 -15.77
CA ASP A 269 -14.75 -10.08 -14.45
C ASP A 269 -14.84 -8.99 -13.39
N CYS A 270 -15.83 -9.09 -12.49
CA CYS A 270 -16.03 -8.15 -11.39
C CYS A 270 -16.27 -8.93 -10.11
N GLY A 271 -15.64 -8.50 -9.03
CA GLY A 271 -15.78 -9.20 -7.76
C GLY A 271 -15.15 -8.46 -6.60
N LEU A 272 -15.09 -9.18 -5.49
CA LEU A 272 -14.50 -8.71 -4.26
C LEU A 272 -13.34 -9.64 -3.90
N LEU A 273 -12.18 -9.03 -3.71
CA LEU A 273 -11.01 -9.69 -3.17
C LEU A 273 -10.91 -9.38 -1.68
N PHE A 274 -10.98 -10.41 -0.86
CA PHE A 274 -10.98 -10.29 0.59
C PHE A 274 -9.53 -10.22 1.08
N TRP A 275 -9.20 -9.16 1.81
CA TRP A 275 -7.85 -8.95 2.37
C TRP A 275 -7.46 -10.01 3.41
N GLY A 276 -8.46 -10.74 3.93
CA GLY A 276 -8.30 -11.74 5.00
C GLY A 276 -8.23 -11.12 6.39
N GLY A 277 -8.66 -9.87 6.53
CA GLY A 277 -8.64 -9.10 7.77
C GLY A 277 -8.66 -7.61 7.47
N VAL A 278 -8.64 -6.79 8.51
CA VAL A 278 -8.43 -5.35 8.37
C VAL A 278 -6.97 -5.12 7.94
N PRO A 279 -6.71 -4.41 6.83
CA PRO A 279 -5.35 -4.03 6.44
C PRO A 279 -4.64 -3.25 7.54
N SER A 280 -3.34 -3.48 7.70
CA SER A 280 -2.48 -2.70 8.60
C SER A 280 -1.82 -1.55 7.87
N LEU A 281 -1.63 -0.41 8.54
CA LEU A 281 -0.87 0.71 8.02
C LEU A 281 0.30 0.98 8.97
N ILE A 282 1.44 0.38 8.64
CA ILE A 282 2.61 0.36 9.53
C ILE A 282 3.53 1.50 9.18
N THR A 283 3.79 2.39 10.13
CA THR A 283 4.75 3.50 9.99
C THR A 283 6.18 3.02 10.22
N HIS A 284 7.15 3.83 9.83
CA HIS A 284 8.58 3.52 9.95
C HIS A 284 9.06 3.28 11.39
N ASP A 285 8.37 3.85 12.38
CA ASP A 285 8.60 3.62 13.82
C ASP A 285 7.96 2.32 14.35
N GLY A 286 7.26 1.58 13.49
CA GLY A 286 6.62 0.30 13.82
C GLY A 286 5.17 0.41 14.32
N THR A 287 4.61 1.61 14.45
CA THR A 287 3.22 1.81 14.89
C THR A 287 2.23 1.37 13.81
N ASP A 288 1.17 0.63 14.15
CA ASP A 288 0.07 0.32 13.23
C ASP A 288 -1.05 1.35 13.41
N LEU A 289 -1.15 2.30 12.49
CA LEU A 289 -2.12 3.39 12.57
C LEU A 289 -3.58 2.92 12.58
N VAL A 290 -3.87 1.73 12.05
CA VAL A 290 -5.22 1.21 12.00
C VAL A 290 -5.64 0.63 13.35
N HIS A 291 -4.72 -0.01 14.07
CA HIS A 291 -5.02 -0.74 15.30
C HIS A 291 -4.60 0.02 16.57
N ASP A 292 -3.49 0.74 16.50
CA ASP A 292 -2.86 1.35 17.67
C ASP A 292 -3.28 2.80 17.89
N ILE A 293 -3.85 3.46 16.87
CA ILE A 293 -4.19 4.89 16.90
C ILE A 293 -5.71 5.12 16.73
N SER A 294 -6.24 6.04 17.52
CA SER A 294 -7.63 6.50 17.52
C SER A 294 -7.71 8.01 17.31
N GLY A 295 -8.88 8.52 16.86
CA GLY A 295 -9.08 9.96 16.66
C GLY A 295 -8.19 10.54 15.56
N ILE A 296 -7.96 9.79 14.48
CA ILE A 296 -7.24 10.30 13.31
C ILE A 296 -8.16 11.24 12.55
N GLU A 297 -7.77 12.50 12.43
CA GLU A 297 -8.58 13.54 11.77
C GLU A 297 -8.17 13.74 10.30
N GLY A 298 -8.97 14.52 9.57
CA GLY A 298 -8.69 14.89 8.19
C GLY A 298 -8.74 13.75 7.18
N LYS A 299 -8.04 13.92 6.04
CA LYS A 299 -8.02 12.95 4.93
C LYS A 299 -7.44 11.60 5.34
N MET A 300 -6.46 11.60 6.23
CA MET A 300 -5.82 10.39 6.74
C MET A 300 -6.80 9.55 7.57
N GLY A 301 -7.60 10.19 8.43
CA GLY A 301 -8.67 9.54 9.18
C GLY A 301 -9.69 8.86 8.29
N GLN A 302 -10.18 9.56 7.26
CA GLN A 302 -11.12 9.00 6.29
C GLN A 302 -10.57 7.77 5.58
N CYS A 303 -9.29 7.78 5.19
CA CYS A 303 -8.63 6.62 4.61
C CYS A 303 -8.57 5.44 5.59
N VAL A 304 -8.17 5.69 6.85
CA VAL A 304 -8.09 4.65 7.89
C VAL A 304 -9.47 4.08 8.21
N ASP A 305 -10.49 4.92 8.32
CA ASP A 305 -11.87 4.51 8.56
C ASP A 305 -12.42 3.66 7.41
N LEU A 306 -12.11 4.04 6.16
CA LEU A 306 -12.47 3.27 4.99
C LEU A 306 -11.81 1.88 4.99
N LEU A 307 -10.54 1.78 5.41
CA LEU A 307 -9.85 0.48 5.56
C LEU A 307 -10.47 -0.40 6.66
N LYS A 308 -10.90 0.22 7.77
CA LYS A 308 -11.61 -0.48 8.86
C LYS A 308 -12.99 -0.99 8.41
N GLN A 309 -13.72 -0.17 7.66
CA GLN A 309 -15.06 -0.48 7.20
C GLN A 309 -15.07 -1.51 6.06
N PHE A 310 -14.16 -1.38 5.10
CA PHE A 310 -14.12 -2.21 3.90
C PHE A 310 -12.90 -3.14 3.91
N GLN A 311 -13.11 -4.37 4.38
CA GLN A 311 -12.11 -5.44 4.39
C GLN A 311 -11.96 -6.16 3.03
N VAL A 312 -12.36 -5.47 1.95
CA VAL A 312 -12.39 -6.00 0.59
C VAL A 312 -11.83 -4.99 -0.39
N PHE A 313 -11.25 -5.50 -1.48
CA PHE A 313 -10.84 -4.75 -2.64
C PHE A 313 -11.79 -5.03 -3.81
N PRO A 314 -12.43 -4.00 -4.38
CA PRO A 314 -13.23 -4.18 -5.58
C PRO A 314 -12.30 -4.52 -6.76
N VAL A 315 -12.57 -5.66 -7.39
CA VAL A 315 -11.87 -6.11 -8.59
C VAL A 315 -12.77 -5.91 -9.79
N ILE A 316 -12.23 -5.25 -10.81
CA ILE A 316 -12.86 -5.03 -12.11
C ILE A 316 -11.79 -5.24 -13.18
N ASN A 317 -11.92 -6.29 -13.99
CA ASN A 317 -10.97 -6.65 -15.03
C ASN A 317 -11.66 -6.91 -16.36
N LEU A 318 -11.05 -6.40 -17.44
CA LEU A 318 -11.36 -6.76 -18.82
C LEU A 318 -10.34 -7.78 -19.30
N ARG A 319 -10.83 -8.78 -20.03
CA ARG A 319 -10.06 -9.94 -20.48
C ARG A 319 -10.26 -10.17 -21.96
N LEU A 320 -9.16 -10.27 -22.70
CA LEU A 320 -9.12 -10.71 -24.08
C LEU A 320 -8.54 -12.11 -24.13
N THR A 321 -9.34 -13.09 -24.52
CA THR A 321 -9.00 -14.52 -24.49
C THR A 321 -8.89 -15.10 -25.89
N ARG A 322 -7.87 -15.92 -26.12
CA ARG A 322 -7.69 -16.74 -27.33
C ARG A 322 -7.63 -18.22 -26.99
N THR A 323 -8.48 -19.02 -27.63
CA THR A 323 -8.45 -20.49 -27.55
C THR A 323 -7.36 -21.05 -28.47
N LEU A 324 -6.49 -21.90 -27.92
CA LEU A 324 -5.41 -22.54 -28.68
C LEU A 324 -5.89 -23.82 -29.36
N PHE A 325 -6.42 -24.75 -28.56
CA PHE A 325 -7.00 -26.04 -28.94
C PHE A 325 -8.03 -26.44 -27.90
#